data_AF-T1CRP8-F1
#
_entry.id   AF-T1CRP8-F1
#
_cell.length_a   1.000
_cell.length_b   1.000
_cell.length_c   1.000
_cell.angle_alpha   90.00
_cell.angle_beta   90.00
_cell.angle_gamma   90.00
#
_symmetry.space_group_name_H-M   'P 1'
#
loop_
_entity.id
_entity.type
_entity.pdbx_description
1 polymer ?
#
loop_
_entity_poly.entity_id
_entity_poly.type
_entity_poly.pdbx_seq_one_letter_code
_entity_poly.pdbx_strand_id
1 'polypeptide(L)'
;YGVEAARAALIYEANRTLAEQGLGVDIRHLMLVADLMTNEGDIRAIGRHGISGKKSSVLARAAFEITAAHLLRAAIIGEVDEL
;
A
#
# COMPACT_ATOMS: atom_id res chain seq x y z
N TYR A 1 -5.33 -18.84 -11.72
CA TYR A 1 -5.70 -17.98 -10.59
C TYR A 1 -5.39 -16.54 -10.95
N GLY A 2 -6.12 -15.57 -10.40
CA GLY A 2 -5.98 -14.14 -10.73
C GLY A 2 -5.98 -13.24 -9.48
N VAL A 3 -6.04 -11.93 -9.68
CA VAL A 3 -5.94 -10.93 -8.60
C VAL A 3 -6.97 -11.12 -7.48
N GLU A 4 -8.18 -11.58 -7.79
CA GLU A 4 -9.19 -11.88 -6.77
C GLU A 4 -8.85 -13.11 -5.91
N ALA A 5 -8.17 -14.11 -6.49
CA ALA A 5 -7.68 -15.24 -5.71
C ALA A 5 -6.51 -14.82 -4.79
N ALA A 6 -5.65 -13.92 -5.28
CA ALA A 6 -4.60 -13.30 -4.47
C ALA A 6 -5.18 -12.48 -3.32
N ARG A 7 -6.20 -11.66 -3.58
CA ARG A 7 -6.92 -10.90 -2.57
C ARG A 7 -7.50 -11.80 -1.47
N ALA A 8 -8.17 -12.89 -1.86
CA ALA A 8 -8.70 -13.87 -0.90
C ALA A 8 -7.58 -14.53 -0.07
N ALA A 9 -6.46 -14.87 -0.70
CA ALA A 9 -5.31 -15.44 0.00
C ALA A 9 -4.69 -14.45 0.99
N LEU A 10 -4.57 -13.16 0.64
CA LEU A 10 -4.08 -12.11 1.55
C LEU A 10 -4.94 -11.99 2.80
N ILE A 11 -6.27 -11.97 2.65
CA ILE A 11 -7.20 -11.90 3.79
C ILE A 11 -7.05 -13.13 4.69
N TYR A 12 -6.97 -14.32 4.09
CA TYR A 12 -6.84 -15.58 4.82
C TYR A 12 -5.53 -15.65 5.62
N GLU A 13 -4.40 -15.38 4.97
CA GLU A 13 -3.08 -15.46 5.61
C GLU A 13 -2.92 -14.39 6.69
N ALA A 14 -3.34 -13.15 6.44
CA ALA A 14 -3.28 -12.08 7.45
C ALA A 14 -4.12 -12.41 8.68
N ASN A 15 -5.34 -12.94 8.47
CA ASN A 15 -6.20 -13.36 9.57
C ASN A 15 -5.57 -14.52 10.36
N ARG A 16 -5.00 -15.51 9.67
CA ARG A 16 -4.33 -16.66 10.31
C ARG A 16 -3.16 -16.20 11.17
N THR A 17 -2.27 -15.36 10.62
CA THR A 17 -1.11 -14.84 11.35
C THR A 17 -1.51 -14.03 12.58
N LEU A 18 -2.51 -13.15 12.48
CA LEU A 18 -2.97 -12.37 13.63
C LEU A 18 -3.63 -13.25 14.70
N ALA A 19 -4.45 -14.22 14.29
CA ALA A 19 -5.08 -15.17 15.19
C ALA A 19 -4.05 -16.05 15.92
N GLU A 20 -2.99 -16.49 15.23
CA GLU A 20 -1.86 -17.24 15.83
C GLU A 20 -1.14 -16.43 16.93
N GLN A 21 -1.16 -15.09 16.85
CA GLN A 21 -0.62 -14.19 17.88
C GLN A 21 -1.66 -13.76 18.92
N GLY A 22 -2.88 -14.31 18.89
CA GLY A 22 -3.96 -13.95 19.81
C GLY A 22 -4.56 -12.56 19.56
N LEU A 23 -4.32 -11.95 18.39
CA LEU A 23 -4.82 -10.64 18.03
C LEU A 23 -6.16 -10.76 17.30
N GLY A 24 -7.23 -10.35 17.97
CA GLY A 24 -8.55 -10.23 17.34
C GLY A 24 -8.64 -8.97 16.49
N VAL A 25 -8.78 -9.13 15.18
CA VAL A 25 -8.98 -8.01 14.23
C VAL A 25 -10.25 -8.27 13.43
N ASP A 26 -11.09 -7.25 13.34
CA ASP A 26 -12.30 -7.32 12.51
C ASP A 26 -11.92 -7.47 11.03
N ILE A 27 -12.53 -8.45 10.37
CA ILE A 27 -12.24 -8.84 8.98
C ILE A 27 -12.31 -7.65 7.99
N ARG A 28 -13.12 -6.62 8.27
CA ARG A 28 -13.23 -5.43 7.40
C ARG A 28 -11.91 -4.67 7.27
N HIS A 29 -11.05 -4.71 8.30
CA HIS A 29 -9.73 -4.08 8.26
C HIS A 29 -8.80 -4.86 7.33
N LEU A 30 -8.84 -6.19 7.40
CA LEU A 30 -8.05 -7.07 6.55
C LEU A 30 -8.51 -6.99 5.10
N MET A 31 -9.84 -6.89 4.87
CA MET A 31 -10.41 -6.65 3.56
C MET A 31 -9.92 -5.32 2.98
N LEU A 32 -9.97 -4.23 3.74
CA LEU A 32 -9.50 -2.91 3.29
C LEU A 32 -8.02 -2.93 2.89
N VAL A 33 -7.18 -3.60 3.69
CA VAL A 33 -5.76 -3.76 3.38
C VAL A 33 -5.55 -4.60 2.12
N ALA A 34 -6.24 -5.72 1.99
CA ALA A 34 -6.15 -6.58 0.79
C ALA A 34 -6.67 -5.87 -0.47
N ASP A 35 -7.75 -5.11 -0.37
CA ASP A 35 -8.29 -4.26 -1.45
C ASP A 35 -7.24 -3.25 -1.90
N LEU A 36 -6.62 -2.53 -0.95
CA LEU A 36 -5.57 -1.56 -1.26
C LEU A 36 -4.36 -2.22 -1.96
N MET A 37 -4.02 -3.44 -1.57
CA MET A 37 -2.93 -4.20 -2.18
C MET A 37 -3.25 -4.73 -3.58
N THR A 38 -4.52 -4.80 -4.00
CA THR A 38 -4.93 -5.51 -5.22
C THR A 38 -5.76 -4.69 -6.22
N ASN A 39 -6.21 -3.49 -5.86
CA ASN A 39 -7.11 -2.65 -6.66
C ASN A 39 -6.60 -2.24 -8.06
N GLU A 40 -5.31 -2.36 -8.36
CA GLU A 40 -4.71 -2.05 -9.67
C GLU A 40 -4.54 -3.28 -10.56
N GLY A 41 -5.07 -4.44 -10.17
CA GLY A 41 -5.04 -5.67 -10.97
C GLY A 41 -3.80 -6.55 -10.74
N ASP A 42 -2.90 -6.16 -9.83
CA ASP A 42 -1.75 -6.95 -9.38
C ASP A 42 -1.51 -6.72 -7.87
N ILE A 43 -0.72 -7.59 -7.23
CA ILE A 43 -0.39 -7.47 -5.81
C ILE A 43 0.71 -6.42 -5.62
N ARG A 44 0.45 -5.45 -4.75
CA ARG A 44 1.40 -4.38 -4.41
C ARG A 44 1.74 -4.39 -2.94
N ALA A 45 3.03 -4.33 -2.64
CA ALA A 45 3.52 -4.21 -1.27
C ALA A 45 3.13 -2.85 -0.65
N ILE A 46 2.97 -2.85 0.67
CA ILE A 46 2.89 -1.60 1.44
C ILE A 46 4.33 -1.15 1.70
N GLY A 47 4.72 -0.03 1.12
CA GLY A 47 6.08 0.51 1.24
C GLY A 47 6.49 1.39 0.07
N ARG A 48 7.74 1.89 0.08
CA ARG A 48 8.24 2.80 -0.98
C ARG A 48 8.25 2.20 -2.39
N HIS A 49 8.34 0.87 -2.53
CA HIS A 49 8.32 0.22 -3.84
C HIS A 49 6.92 -0.17 -4.31
N GLY A 50 5.90 0.02 -3.48
CA GLY A 50 4.52 -0.31 -3.80
C GLY A 50 3.60 0.88 -3.62
N ILE A 51 2.58 0.75 -2.77
CA ILE A 51 1.48 1.70 -2.66
C ILE A 51 1.96 3.11 -2.23
N SER A 52 2.87 3.20 -1.26
CA SER A 52 3.30 4.49 -0.71
C SER A 52 4.14 5.31 -1.69
N GLY A 53 4.99 4.65 -2.50
CA GLY A 53 5.83 5.33 -3.50
C GLY A 53 5.09 5.75 -4.76
N LYS A 54 3.84 5.31 -4.94
CA LYS A 54 2.99 5.61 -6.10
C LYS A 54 1.82 6.56 -5.81
N LYS A 55 1.75 7.13 -4.60
CA LYS A 55 0.75 8.17 -4.29
C LYS A 55 0.90 9.33 -5.28
N SER A 56 -0.19 9.98 -5.67
CA SER A 56 -0.16 11.13 -6.57
C SER A 56 0.57 12.34 -5.98
N SER A 57 0.32 12.63 -4.70
CA SER A 57 0.96 13.73 -3.97
C SER A 57 2.45 13.47 -3.72
N VAL A 58 3.28 14.43 -4.13
CA VAL A 58 4.72 14.49 -3.85
C VAL A 58 4.96 14.48 -2.35
N LEU A 59 4.22 15.30 -1.60
CA LEU A 59 4.35 15.40 -0.15
C LEU A 59 3.96 14.08 0.52
N ALA A 60 2.90 13.43 0.05
CA ALA A 60 2.47 12.14 0.58
C ALA A 60 3.50 11.02 0.32
N ARG A 61 4.19 11.05 -0.83
CA ARG A 61 5.32 10.14 -1.08
C ARG A 61 6.53 10.49 -0.20
N ALA A 62 6.88 11.78 -0.10
CA ALA A 62 8.03 12.26 0.66
C ALA A 62 7.89 12.01 2.17
N ALA A 63 6.67 11.94 2.69
CA ALA A 63 6.40 11.61 4.09
C ALA A 63 6.75 10.16 4.48
N PHE A 64 7.14 9.29 3.54
CA PHE A 64 7.40 7.87 3.81
C PHE A 64 8.70 7.35 3.16
N GLU A 65 9.60 6.82 3.98
CA GLU A 65 10.86 6.10 3.65
C GLU A 65 11.96 6.81 2.84
N ILE A 66 11.66 7.66 1.84
CA ILE A 66 12.66 8.26 0.92
C ILE A 66 12.36 9.73 0.56
N THR A 67 12.24 10.57 1.60
CA THR A 67 11.87 12.00 1.52
C THR A 67 12.68 12.82 0.51
N ALA A 68 14.01 12.84 0.65
CA ALA A 68 14.87 13.71 -0.16
C ALA A 68 14.80 13.37 -1.65
N ALA A 69 14.75 12.09 -1.99
CA ALA A 69 14.66 11.63 -3.37
C ALA A 69 13.35 12.07 -4.04
N HIS A 70 12.23 12.00 -3.32
CA HIS A 70 10.93 12.44 -3.84
C HIS A 70 10.90 13.96 -4.08
N LEU A 71 11.37 14.76 -3.12
CA LEU A 71 11.39 16.23 -3.26
C LEU A 71 12.36 16.70 -4.35
N LEU A 72 13.56 16.11 -4.44
CA LEU A 72 14.54 16.46 -5.48
C LEU A 72 14.01 16.15 -6.87
N ARG A 73 13.40 14.97 -7.06
CA ARG A 73 12.81 14.60 -8.34
C ARG A 73 11.68 15.55 -8.73
N ALA A 74 10.77 15.84 -7.79
CA ALA A 74 9.66 16.77 -8.02
C ALA A 74 10.16 18.17 -8.39
N ALA A 75 11.20 18.67 -7.71
CA ALA A 75 11.82 19.96 -8.03
C ALA A 75 12.45 19.99 -9.42
N ILE A 76 13.13 18.91 -9.84
CA ILE A 76 13.76 18.82 -11.17
C ILE A 76 12.72 18.83 -12.30
N ILE A 77 11.58 18.16 -12.11
CA ILE A 77 10.54 18.04 -13.15
C ILE A 77 9.46 19.13 -13.06
N GLY A 78 9.50 19.97 -12.02
CA GLY A 78 8.49 21.00 -11.76
C GLY A 78 7.12 20.43 -11.39
N GLU A 79 7.09 19.31 -10.65
CA GLU A 79 5.83 18.69 -10.22
C GLU A 79 5.08 19.60 -9.24
N VAL A 80 3.78 19.79 -9.46
CA VAL A 80 2.90 20.59 -8.58
C VAL A 80 2.00 19.63 -7.83
N ASP A 81 1.96 19.77 -6.50
CA ASP A 81 1.09 18.99 -5.63
C ASP A 81 -0.22 19.75 -5.43
N GLU A 82 -1.31 19.23 -6.01
CA GLU A 82 -2.67 19.73 -5.77
C GLU A 82 -3.22 19.03 -4.53
N LEU A 83 -3.34 19.78 -3.43
CA LEU A 83 -3.76 19.33 -2.10
C LEU A 83 -5.02 18.44 -2.11
#